data_AF-A0A1M3TPZ0-F1
#
_entry.id   AF-A0A1M3TPZ0-F1
#
_cell.length_a   1.000
_cell.length_b   1.000
_cell.length_c   1.000
_cell.angle_alpha   90.00
_cell.angle_beta   90.00
_cell.angle_gamma   90.00
#
_symmetry.space_group_name_H-M   'P 1'
#
loop_
_entity.id
_entity.type
_entity.pdbx_description
1 polymer ?
#
loop_
_entity_poly.entity_id
_entity_poly.type
_entity_poly.pdbx_seq_one_letter_code
_entity_poly.pdbx_strand_id
1 'polypeptide(L)'
;MPISSAQPLPTSLPFPAQHRILRVLQQRLERSAFESIQKWHPQLGQANGWDCAENVELHMAFRALDRKRRTHSTSGLLKIPKKGVNRLRVDIEGIRHAAVHRQLQDHRRLLQQLHSAREFATVWLGDPQCGGEIEQCQVRINRLFSRWMARTHHLQGNLAVRMGRNRI
;
A
#
# COMPACT_ATOMS: atom_id res chain seq x y z
N MET A 1 -42.46 -3.76 -13.43
CA MET A 1 -41.30 -4.31 -12.70
C MET A 1 -40.63 -3.17 -11.93
N PRO A 2 -40.64 -3.14 -10.59
CA PRO A 2 -39.97 -2.06 -9.86
C PRO A 2 -38.47 -2.38 -9.75
N ILE A 3 -37.63 -1.44 -10.19
CA ILE A 3 -36.18 -1.50 -10.04
C ILE A 3 -35.89 -1.29 -8.54
N SER A 4 -35.53 -2.37 -7.84
CA SER A 4 -34.95 -2.29 -6.50
C SER A 4 -33.55 -1.69 -6.62
N SER A 5 -33.44 -0.38 -6.45
CA SER A 5 -32.15 0.32 -6.44
C SER A 5 -31.49 0.15 -5.06
N ALA A 6 -31.11 -1.08 -4.70
CA ALA A 6 -30.17 -1.30 -3.62
C ALA A 6 -28.81 -0.80 -4.09
N GLN A 7 -28.44 0.43 -3.74
CA GLN A 7 -27.10 0.95 -4.05
C GLN A 7 -26.05 0.02 -3.42
N PRO A 8 -25.07 -0.48 -4.18
CA PRO A 8 -24.05 -1.38 -3.64
C PRO A 8 -23.32 -0.70 -2.49
N LEU A 9 -23.16 -1.44 -1.39
CA LEU A 9 -22.47 -0.98 -0.20
C LEU A 9 -21.02 -0.61 -0.57
N PRO A 10 -20.45 0.50 -0.05
CA PRO A 10 -19.11 0.91 -0.44
C PRO A 10 -18.08 -0.18 -0.14
N THR A 11 -17.36 -0.67 -1.14
CA THR A 11 -16.30 -1.68 -0.94
C THR A 11 -14.95 -1.04 -0.59
N SER A 12 -14.92 0.29 -0.51
CA SER A 12 -13.70 1.08 -0.40
C SER A 12 -13.89 2.31 0.49
N LEU A 13 -12.77 2.85 0.98
CA LEU A 13 -12.75 4.17 1.62
C LEU A 13 -13.10 5.27 0.61
N PRO A 14 -13.44 6.49 1.06
CA PRO A 14 -13.53 7.65 0.17
C PRO A 14 -12.23 7.86 -0.60
N PHE A 15 -12.35 8.14 -1.90
CA PHE A 15 -11.20 8.29 -2.80
C PHE A 15 -10.10 9.26 -2.29
N PRO A 16 -10.43 10.47 -1.79
CA PRO A 16 -9.41 11.39 -1.27
C PRO A 16 -8.59 10.80 -0.12
N ALA A 17 -9.23 10.00 0.74
CA ALA A 17 -8.56 9.33 1.84
C ALA A 17 -7.59 8.25 1.32
N GLN A 18 -8.03 7.44 0.36
CA GLN A 18 -7.17 6.41 -0.26
C GLN A 18 -5.94 7.03 -0.92
N HIS A 19 -6.14 8.06 -1.73
CA HIS A 19 -5.04 8.70 -2.44
C HIS A 19 -4.01 9.30 -1.46
N ARG A 20 -4.48 9.93 -0.37
CA ARG A 20 -3.60 10.46 0.68
C ARG A 20 -2.80 9.35 1.36
N ILE A 21 -3.43 8.22 1.67
CA ILE A 21 -2.76 7.05 2.25
C ILE A 21 -1.65 6.55 1.30
N LEU A 22 -1.99 6.34 0.03
CA LEU A 22 -1.05 5.81 -0.97
C LEU A 22 0.14 6.75 -1.19
N ARG A 23 -0.09 8.06 -1.24
CA ARG A 23 1.00 9.05 -1.35
C ARG A 23 1.95 9.01 -0.16
N VAL A 24 1.41 9.02 1.07
CA VAL A 24 2.22 8.99 2.28
C VAL A 24 2.98 7.68 2.39
N LEU A 25 2.35 6.56 2.04
CA LEU A 25 2.97 5.24 2.01
C LEU A 25 4.13 5.20 1.01
N GLN A 26 3.93 5.70 -0.21
CA GLN A 26 4.98 5.78 -1.22
C GLN A 26 6.17 6.60 -0.71
N GLN A 27 5.94 7.83 -0.26
CA GLN A 27 7.00 8.73 0.22
C GLN A 27 7.79 8.12 1.38
N ARG A 28 7.10 7.48 2.33
CA ARG A 28 7.76 6.88 3.50
C ARG A 28 8.65 5.71 3.10
N LEU A 29 8.19 4.87 2.17
CA LEU A 29 8.99 3.76 1.65
C LEU A 29 10.17 4.23 0.79
N GLU A 30 10.00 5.26 -0.03
CA GLU A 30 11.08 5.82 -0.86
C GLU A 30 12.19 6.41 0.01
N ARG A 31 11.82 7.13 1.08
CA ARG A 31 12.76 7.62 2.08
C ARG A 31 13.48 6.49 2.81
N SER A 32 12.75 5.49 3.30
CA SER A 32 13.34 4.33 3.96
C SER A 32 14.29 3.57 3.01
N ALA A 33 13.90 3.41 1.75
CA ALA A 33 14.72 2.75 0.74
C ALA A 33 16.01 3.53 0.48
N PHE A 34 15.93 4.85 0.34
CA PHE A 34 17.11 5.71 0.21
C PHE A 34 18.06 5.55 1.39
N GLU A 35 17.57 5.71 2.63
CA GLU A 35 18.37 5.62 3.85
C GLU A 35 19.05 4.23 3.96
N SER A 36 18.33 3.15 3.66
CA SER A 36 18.88 1.80 3.66
C SER A 36 19.89 1.55 2.54
N ILE A 37 19.65 2.07 1.33
CA ILE A 37 20.58 1.94 0.21
C ILE A 37 21.87 2.70 0.52
N GLN A 38 21.79 3.93 1.04
CA GLN A 38 22.99 4.70 1.41
C GLN A 38 23.80 3.99 2.50
N LYS A 39 23.12 3.39 3.49
CA LYS A 39 23.77 2.69 4.60
C LYS A 39 24.47 1.41 4.18
N TRP A 40 23.78 0.55 3.42
CA TRP A 40 24.26 -0.82 3.16
C TRP A 40 24.84 -1.00 1.76
N HIS A 41 24.43 -0.17 0.81
CA HIS A 41 24.74 -0.32 -0.61
C HIS A 41 25.03 1.03 -1.29
N PRO A 42 25.96 1.86 -0.78
CA PRO A 42 26.19 3.22 -1.28
C PRO A 42 26.58 3.24 -2.77
N GLN A 43 27.32 2.23 -3.23
CA GLN A 43 27.66 2.06 -4.65
C GLN A 43 26.42 1.91 -5.55
N LEU A 44 25.35 1.30 -5.03
CA LEU A 44 24.08 1.18 -5.74
C LEU A 44 23.39 2.55 -5.85
N GLY A 45 23.43 3.36 -4.78
CA GLY A 45 22.92 4.72 -4.81
C GLY A 45 23.66 5.58 -5.83
N GLN A 46 25.00 5.55 -5.82
CA GLN A 46 25.84 6.29 -6.77
C GLN A 46 25.60 5.87 -8.22
N ALA A 47 25.58 4.56 -8.51
CA ALA A 47 25.38 4.05 -9.86
C ALA A 47 24.01 4.39 -10.46
N ASN A 48 22.99 4.62 -9.62
CA ASN A 48 21.65 5.00 -10.05
C ASN A 48 21.37 6.52 -9.92
N GLY A 49 22.36 7.31 -9.50
CA GLY A 49 22.18 8.76 -9.32
C GLY A 49 21.21 9.13 -8.19
N TRP A 50 21.06 8.27 -7.17
CA TRP A 50 20.20 8.54 -6.02
C TRP A 50 20.96 9.38 -4.99
N ASP A 51 20.94 10.69 -5.21
CA ASP A 51 21.48 11.73 -4.33
C ASP A 51 20.48 12.18 -3.25
N CYS A 52 19.17 12.07 -3.50
CA CYS A 52 18.10 12.33 -2.55
C CYS A 52 17.03 11.22 -2.54
N ALA A 53 16.16 11.24 -1.51
CA ALA A 53 15.09 10.26 -1.36
C ALA A 53 14.03 10.37 -2.46
N GLU A 54 13.77 11.59 -2.95
CA GLU A 54 12.81 11.88 -4.00
C GLU A 54 13.21 11.28 -5.35
N ASN A 55 14.51 11.10 -5.58
CA ASN A 55 15.04 10.46 -6.78
C ASN A 55 15.00 8.92 -6.69
N VAL A 56 14.76 8.36 -5.50
CA VAL A 56 14.56 6.93 -5.29
C VAL A 56 13.11 6.57 -5.61
N GLU A 57 12.82 6.31 -6.88
CA GLU A 57 11.50 5.81 -7.25
C GLU A 57 11.29 4.39 -6.67
N LEU A 58 10.20 4.19 -5.93
CA LEU A 58 9.99 2.98 -5.11
C LEU A 58 10.21 1.65 -5.86
N HIS A 59 9.63 1.52 -7.04
CA HIS A 59 9.79 0.34 -7.89
C HIS A 59 11.22 0.15 -8.45
N MET A 60 11.99 1.23 -8.65
CA MET A 60 13.39 1.16 -9.07
C MET A 60 14.27 0.66 -7.92
N ALA A 61 14.02 1.17 -6.71
CA ALA A 61 14.68 0.67 -5.50
C ALA A 61 14.46 -0.83 -5.32
N PHE A 62 13.20 -1.29 -5.42
CA PHE A 62 12.88 -2.71 -5.34
C PHE A 62 13.63 -3.54 -6.39
N ARG A 63 13.62 -3.11 -7.66
CA ARG A 63 14.30 -3.80 -8.76
C ARG A 63 15.81 -3.88 -8.53
N ALA A 64 16.42 -2.80 -8.05
CA ALA A 64 17.85 -2.72 -7.80
C ALA A 64 18.27 -3.66 -6.65
N LEU A 65 17.51 -3.64 -5.54
CA LEU A 65 17.73 -4.54 -4.40
C LEU A 65 17.52 -6.00 -4.77
N ASP A 66 16.49 -6.32 -5.57
CA ASP A 66 16.24 -7.68 -6.03
C ASP A 66 17.34 -8.21 -6.97
N ARG A 67 17.87 -7.37 -7.86
CA ARG A 67 19.04 -7.71 -8.68
C ARG A 67 20.26 -8.00 -7.81
N LYS A 68 20.56 -7.10 -6.87
CA LYS A 68 21.70 -7.25 -5.96
C LYS A 68 21.59 -8.50 -5.07
N ARG A 69 20.39 -8.82 -4.58
CA ARG A 69 20.15 -10.07 -3.86
C ARG A 69 20.45 -11.29 -4.73
N ARG A 70 19.99 -11.30 -5.99
CA ARG A 70 20.24 -12.42 -6.91
C ARG A 70 21.72 -12.63 -7.22
N THR A 71 22.51 -11.56 -7.29
CA THR A 71 23.96 -11.66 -7.53
C THR A 71 24.76 -12.11 -6.30
N HIS A 72 24.27 -11.83 -5.08
CA HIS A 72 24.95 -12.22 -3.83
C HIS A 72 24.37 -13.48 -3.14
N SER A 73 23.27 -14.05 -3.62
CA SER A 73 22.62 -15.24 -3.05
C SER A 73 23.39 -16.56 -3.26
N THR A 74 24.69 -16.52 -3.53
CA THR A 74 25.55 -17.71 -3.58
C THR A 74 25.86 -18.32 -2.20
N SER A 75 25.51 -17.67 -1.09
CA SER A 75 25.74 -18.23 0.26
C SER A 75 24.59 -17.94 1.24
N GLY A 76 23.87 -18.99 1.65
CA GLY A 76 23.22 -19.17 2.96
C GLY A 76 22.10 -18.24 3.44
N LEU A 77 21.98 -17.00 2.99
CA LEU A 77 20.99 -16.06 3.54
C LEU A 77 19.56 -16.34 3.03
N LEU A 78 18.64 -16.57 3.98
CA LEU A 78 17.17 -16.57 3.88
C LEU A 78 16.63 -16.56 2.44
N LYS A 79 16.39 -17.76 1.88
CA LYS A 79 15.75 -17.92 0.57
C LYS A 79 14.30 -17.45 0.65
N ILE A 80 14.03 -16.16 0.39
CA ILE A 80 12.67 -15.67 0.15
C ILE A 80 12.14 -16.42 -1.09
N PRO A 81 11.01 -17.14 -1.00
CA PRO A 81 10.47 -17.88 -2.14
C PRO A 81 10.24 -16.95 -3.33
N LYS A 82 10.61 -17.38 -4.55
CA LYS A 82 10.40 -16.59 -5.80
C LYS A 82 8.96 -16.06 -5.93
N LYS A 83 7.97 -16.84 -5.47
CA LYS A 83 6.55 -16.45 -5.45
C LYS A 83 6.29 -15.24 -4.54
N GLY A 84 6.92 -15.18 -3.36
CA GLY A 84 6.84 -14.04 -2.43
C GLY A 84 7.45 -12.77 -3.02
N VAL A 85 8.59 -12.91 -3.70
CA VAL A 85 9.26 -11.79 -4.39
C VAL A 85 8.39 -11.20 -5.50
N ASN A 86 7.75 -12.05 -6.32
CA ASN A 86 6.88 -11.57 -7.38
C ASN A 86 5.63 -10.86 -6.83
N ARG A 87 5.03 -11.38 -5.75
CA ARG A 87 3.92 -10.71 -5.05
C ARG A 87 4.33 -9.34 -4.55
N LEU A 88 5.46 -9.25 -3.84
CA LEU A 88 6.01 -7.98 -3.36
C LEU A 88 6.24 -7.01 -4.51
N ARG A 89 6.87 -7.45 -5.61
CA ARG A 89 7.09 -6.60 -6.78
C ARG A 89 5.80 -5.99 -7.31
N VAL A 90 4.78 -6.83 -7.52
CA VAL A 90 3.47 -6.41 -8.04
C VAL A 90 2.80 -5.41 -7.09
N ASP A 91 2.88 -5.63 -5.78
CA ASP A 91 2.25 -4.75 -4.81
C ASP A 91 2.99 -3.42 -4.67
N ILE A 92 4.32 -3.43 -4.65
CA ILE A 92 5.17 -2.23 -4.59
C ILE A 92 5.03 -1.38 -5.85
N GLU A 93 5.07 -1.99 -7.04
CA GLU A 93 4.77 -1.30 -8.30
C GLU A 93 3.33 -0.76 -8.29
N GLY A 94 2.38 -1.54 -7.76
CA GLY A 94 0.99 -1.13 -7.61
C GLY A 94 0.79 0.07 -6.68
N ILE A 95 1.57 0.20 -5.59
CA ILE A 95 1.48 1.35 -4.69
C ILE A 95 1.84 2.64 -5.43
N ARG A 96 2.99 2.64 -6.12
CA ARG A 96 3.42 3.80 -6.94
C ARG A 96 2.40 4.11 -8.02
N HIS A 97 1.95 3.08 -8.76
CA HIS A 97 1.00 3.26 -9.84
C HIS A 97 -0.33 3.86 -9.33
N ALA A 98 -0.86 3.36 -8.21
CA ALA A 98 -2.09 3.88 -7.63
C ALA A 98 -1.95 5.30 -7.05
N ALA A 99 -0.79 5.60 -6.44
CA ALA A 99 -0.48 6.93 -5.93
C ALA A 99 -0.32 7.96 -7.07
N VAL A 100 0.45 7.64 -8.11
CA VAL A 100 0.75 8.56 -9.23
C VAL A 100 -0.46 8.75 -10.13
N HIS A 101 -1.11 7.66 -10.54
CA HIS A 101 -2.24 7.69 -11.48
C HIS A 101 -3.61 7.77 -10.81
N ARG A 102 -3.65 8.01 -9.49
CA ARG A 102 -4.91 8.27 -8.76
C ARG A 102 -5.93 7.15 -8.92
N GLN A 103 -5.48 5.90 -8.87
CA GLN A 103 -6.38 4.75 -9.04
C GLN A 103 -7.12 4.41 -7.76
N LEU A 104 -8.43 4.24 -7.87
CA LEU A 104 -9.26 3.73 -6.78
C LEU A 104 -8.82 2.30 -6.43
N GLN A 105 -8.65 2.03 -5.14
CA GLN A 105 -8.36 0.71 -4.61
C GLN A 105 -9.56 0.23 -3.77
N ASP A 106 -9.90 -1.05 -3.89
CA ASP A 106 -10.77 -1.67 -2.90
C ASP A 106 -10.03 -1.84 -1.56
N HIS A 107 -10.79 -2.04 -0.49
CA HIS A 107 -10.20 -2.15 0.85
C HIS A 107 -9.23 -3.34 0.98
N ARG A 108 -9.53 -4.48 0.34
CA ARG A 108 -8.67 -5.67 0.42
C ARG A 108 -7.34 -5.43 -0.27
N ARG A 109 -7.34 -4.80 -1.44
CA ARG A 109 -6.16 -4.46 -2.22
C ARG A 109 -5.28 -3.47 -1.46
N LEU A 110 -5.87 -2.45 -0.84
CA LEU A 110 -5.14 -1.48 -0.02
C LEU A 110 -4.45 -2.14 1.19
N LEU A 111 -5.12 -3.06 1.89
CA LEU A 111 -4.51 -3.79 3.00
C LEU A 111 -3.39 -4.72 2.54
N GLN A 112 -3.59 -5.38 1.40
CA GLN A 112 -2.58 -6.25 0.79
C GLN A 112 -1.32 -5.43 0.43
N GLN A 113 -1.49 -4.24 -0.13
CA GLN A 113 -0.38 -3.31 -0.39
C GLN A 113 0.32 -2.85 0.89
N LEU A 114 -0.41 -2.50 1.95
CA LEU A 114 0.18 -2.12 3.24
C LEU A 114 0.98 -3.25 3.88
N HIS A 115 0.47 -4.48 3.79
CA HIS A 115 1.18 -5.66 4.28
C HIS A 115 2.50 -5.89 3.51
N SER A 116 2.45 -5.83 2.18
CA SER A 116 3.64 -5.96 1.33
C SER A 116 4.63 -4.81 1.54
N ALA A 117 4.14 -3.59 1.79
CA ALA A 117 4.97 -2.44 2.15
C ALA A 117 5.69 -2.65 3.49
N ARG A 118 4.99 -3.17 4.50
CA ARG A 118 5.60 -3.53 5.80
C ARG A 118 6.68 -4.59 5.63
N GLU A 119 6.39 -5.67 4.89
CA GLU A 119 7.35 -6.74 4.60
C GLU A 119 8.59 -6.18 3.87
N PHE A 120 8.39 -5.29 2.90
CA PHE A 120 9.50 -4.62 2.22
C PHE A 120 10.34 -3.78 3.20
N ALA A 121 9.71 -2.94 4.04
CA ALA A 121 10.42 -2.13 5.01
C ALA A 121 11.23 -2.95 6.02
N THR A 122 10.62 -4.00 6.60
CA THR A 122 11.28 -4.77 7.67
C THR A 122 12.29 -5.78 7.14
N VAL A 123 11.95 -6.52 6.07
CA VAL A 123 12.75 -7.65 5.59
C VAL A 123 13.79 -7.21 4.57
N TRP A 124 13.47 -6.26 3.70
CA TRP A 124 14.38 -5.85 2.62
C TRP A 124 15.19 -4.61 2.96
N LEU A 125 14.56 -3.63 3.60
CA LEU A 125 15.22 -2.37 3.96
C LEU A 125 15.90 -2.45 5.33
N GLY A 126 15.47 -3.39 6.19
CA GLY A 126 15.97 -3.48 7.56
C GLY A 126 15.56 -2.27 8.42
N ASP A 127 14.41 -1.67 8.11
CA ASP A 127 13.86 -0.49 8.80
C ASP A 127 12.60 -0.89 9.62
N PRO A 128 12.79 -1.33 10.89
CA PRO A 128 11.68 -1.72 11.76
C PRO A 128 10.80 -0.54 12.15
N GLN A 129 11.34 0.69 12.16
CA GLN A 129 10.57 1.88 12.50
C GLN A 129 9.55 2.18 11.39
N CYS A 130 9.98 2.21 10.13
CA CYS A 130 9.08 2.34 8.99
C CYS A 130 8.06 1.18 8.97
N GLY A 131 8.49 -0.05 9.25
CA GLY A 131 7.59 -1.20 9.37
C GLY A 131 6.49 -1.01 10.43
N GLY A 132 6.85 -0.50 11.61
CA GLY A 132 5.91 -0.21 12.69
C GLY A 132 4.93 0.92 12.37
N GLU A 133 5.39 1.98 11.70
CA GLU A 133 4.53 3.07 11.23
C GLU A 133 3.48 2.57 10.22
N ILE A 134 3.88 1.70 9.30
CA ILE A 134 2.98 1.09 8.31
C ILE A 134 1.94 0.19 9.00
N GLU A 135 2.36 -0.59 9.99
CA GLU A 135 1.46 -1.45 10.78
C GLU A 135 0.41 -0.63 11.55
N GLN A 136 0.84 0.46 12.21
CA GLN A 136 -0.09 1.39 12.87
C GLN A 136 -1.06 2.02 11.87
N CYS A 137 -0.58 2.38 10.68
CA CYS A 137 -1.41 2.88 9.60
C CYS A 137 -2.47 1.86 9.17
N GLN A 138 -2.07 0.58 9.01
CA GLN A 138 -2.97 -0.53 8.67
C GLN A 138 -4.08 -0.70 9.72
N VAL A 139 -3.74 -0.69 11.02
CA VAL A 139 -4.74 -0.78 12.11
C VAL A 139 -5.72 0.40 12.06
N ARG A 140 -5.21 1.62 11.85
CA ARG A 140 -6.06 2.83 11.75
C ARG A 140 -6.99 2.78 10.54
N ILE A 141 -6.48 2.34 9.38
CA ILE A 141 -7.25 2.20 8.14
C ILE A 141 -8.37 1.18 8.31
N ASN A 142 -8.08 0.02 8.92
CA ASN A 142 -9.10 -0.98 9.23
C ASN A 142 -10.21 -0.42 10.12
N ARG A 143 -9.85 0.29 11.21
CA ARG A 143 -10.83 0.92 12.09
C ARG A 143 -11.68 1.97 11.36
N LEU A 144 -11.05 2.80 10.52
CA LEU A 144 -11.76 3.81 9.72
C LEU A 144 -12.70 3.18 8.71
N PHE A 145 -12.28 2.10 8.05
CA PHE A 145 -13.10 1.37 7.10
C PHE A 145 -14.31 0.74 7.80
N SER A 146 -14.15 0.05 8.92
CA SER A 146 -15.27 -0.51 9.68
C SER A 146 -16.27 0.57 10.10
N ARG A 147 -15.79 1.73 10.57
CA ARG A 147 -16.65 2.87 10.92
C ARG A 147 -17.39 3.44 9.71
N TRP A 148 -16.72 3.54 8.56
CA TRP A 148 -17.31 3.99 7.31
C TRP A 148 -18.41 3.04 6.84
N MET A 149 -18.17 1.73 6.91
CA MET A 149 -19.15 0.69 6.57
C MET A 149 -20.38 0.74 7.47
N ALA A 150 -20.19 0.84 8.79
CA ALA A 150 -21.31 0.93 9.74
C ALA A 150 -22.16 2.18 9.48
N ARG A 151 -21.53 3.33 9.24
CA ARG A 151 -22.23 4.60 8.96
C ARG A 151 -23.00 4.53 7.64
N THR A 152 -22.41 3.97 6.60
CA THR A 152 -23.04 3.88 5.28
C THR A 152 -24.23 2.93 5.30
N HIS A 153 -24.10 1.78 5.96
CA HIS A 153 -25.21 0.85 6.18
C HIS A 153 -26.37 1.51 6.95
N HIS A 154 -26.07 2.24 8.04
CA HIS A 154 -27.09 2.96 8.80
C HIS A 154 -27.81 4.03 7.97
N LEU A 155 -27.08 4.79 7.16
CA LEU A 155 -27.67 5.81 6.28
C LEU A 155 -28.56 5.18 5.19
N GLN A 156 -28.12 4.08 4.58
CA GLN A 156 -28.92 3.34 3.60
C GLN A 156 -30.21 2.79 4.22
N GLY A 157 -30.15 2.24 5.44
CA GLY A 157 -31.32 1.80 6.19
C GLY A 157 -32.32 2.93 6.44
N ASN A 158 -31.84 4.09 6.90
CA ASN A 158 -32.68 5.27 7.14
C ASN A 158 -33.33 5.81 5.86
N LEU A 159 -32.60 5.82 4.75
CA LEU A 159 -33.13 6.21 3.44
C LEU A 159 -34.21 5.24 2.97
N ALA A 160 -34.00 3.92 3.09
CA ALA A 160 -34.99 2.92 2.74
C ALA A 160 -36.29 3.07 3.55
N VAL A 161 -36.18 3.31 4.88
CA VAL A 161 -37.35 3.56 5.74
C VAL A 161 -38.11 4.82 5.32
N ARG A 162 -37.41 5.93 5.01
CA ARG A 162 -38.06 7.18 4.57
C ARG A 162 -38.71 7.05 3.20
N MET A 163 -38.09 6.34 2.25
CA MET A 163 -38.67 6.08 0.93
C MET A 163 -39.85 5.11 0.99
N GLY A 164 -39.85 4.13 1.91
CA GLY A 164 -40.97 3.23 2.14
C GLY A 164 -42.18 3.93 2.78
N ARG A 165 -41.95 4.92 3.66
CA ARG A 165 -43.02 5.73 4.27
C ARG A 165 -43.69 6.72 3.31
N ASN A 166 -43.01 7.15 2.24
CA ASN A 166 -43.56 8.05 1.22
C ASN A 166 -44.35 7.33 0.10
N ARG A 167 -44.61 6.02 0.23
CA ARG A 167 -45.36 5.21 -0.76
C ARG A 167 -46.76 4.80 -0.27
N ILE A 168 -47.30 5.44 0.75
CA ILE A 168 -48.65 5.21 1.29
C ILE A 168 -49.47 6.49 1.13
#